data_AF-A0A5J4T6I2-F1
#
_entry.id   AF-A0A5J4T6I2-F1
#
_cell.length_a   1.000
_cell.length_b   1.000
_cell.length_c   1.000
_cell.angle_alpha   90.00
_cell.angle_beta   90.00
_cell.angle_gamma   90.00
#
_symmetry.space_group_name_H-M   'P 1'
#
loop_
_entity.id
_entity.type
_entity.pdbx_description
1 polymer ?
#
loop_
_entity_poly.entity_id
_entity_poly.type
_entity_poly.pdbx_seq_one_letter_code
_entity_poly.pdbx_strand_id
1 'polypeptide(L)'
;MVLTKIRRESDIRVLNYVDDLLLLHQNRERLREQTLIIMKILQAFGWTIAQEKCEIEPKQQINFPGWTWDLEKMYIKMKDLRKQEIRYQLRRFISLTQRQIPIKIKYFASIIRKLNFLRVQVREASLCLKLMDSAKTRALKNMEWKENMILPKEILQELYQWQGVIVRNKEMTLEVRIPEAVTVSDASPKGWGVILELQTGDTLVQHGEWNKEQKRWTSNKKEMEAIFLGLFRYRQVFKELQIKAILIKSDSSTAVQDLAKQRAGETLVAEVKKIVMLCQQLKIQTQTQHIPGVSNKITDALSRLSTQDDYSVKKEVFIALCQAWEIIPTLDL
;
A
#
# COMPACT_ATOMS: atom_id res chain seq x y z
N MET A 1 10.84 13.01 26.86
CA MET A 1 11.56 12.18 27.84
C MET A 1 10.62 11.24 28.61
N VAL A 2 9.55 11.76 29.24
CA VAL A 2 8.59 10.97 30.04
C VAL A 2 7.90 9.85 29.25
N LEU A 3 7.28 10.16 28.10
CA LEU A 3 6.60 9.16 27.27
C LEU A 3 7.55 8.06 26.77
N THR A 4 8.81 8.40 26.48
CA THR A 4 9.83 7.43 26.06
C THR A 4 10.16 6.45 27.19
N LYS A 5 10.22 6.94 28.44
CA LYS A 5 10.45 6.11 29.63
C LYS A 5 9.27 5.17 29.87
N ILE A 6 8.04 5.70 29.83
CA ILE A 6 6.81 4.89 29.94
C ILE A 6 6.80 3.77 28.91
N ARG A 7 7.09 4.07 27.64
CA ARG A 7 7.15 3.07 26.57
C ARG A 7 8.21 1.98 26.75
N ARG A 8 9.27 2.25 27.51
CA ARG A 8 10.37 1.28 27.76
C ARG A 8 10.11 0.43 29.00
N GLU A 9 9.45 0.99 30.00
CA GLU A 9 9.29 0.39 31.32
C GLU A 9 7.91 -0.25 31.53
N SER A 10 6.93 0.02 30.66
CA SER A 10 5.61 -0.62 30.71
C SER A 10 5.39 -1.59 29.56
N ASP A 11 4.53 -2.58 29.82
CA ASP A 11 3.97 -3.52 28.85
C ASP A 11 2.87 -2.91 27.96
N ILE A 12 2.55 -1.63 28.17
CA ILE A 12 1.49 -0.91 27.45
C ILE A 12 2.03 -0.27 26.18
N ARG A 13 1.32 -0.45 25.07
CA ARG A 13 1.59 0.29 23.84
C ARG A 13 1.02 1.69 23.96
N VAL A 14 1.87 2.70 23.78
CA VAL A 14 1.48 4.12 23.84
C VAL A 14 1.66 4.79 22.48
N LEU A 15 0.55 5.10 21.84
CA LEU A 15 0.52 5.95 20.65
C LEU A 15 0.34 7.41 21.08
N ASN A 16 1.09 8.32 20.44
CA ASN A 16 0.97 9.76 20.69
C ASN A 16 0.65 10.47 19.37
N TYR A 17 -0.22 11.47 19.44
CA TYR A 17 -0.51 12.37 18.34
C TYR A 17 -0.69 13.78 18.89
N VAL A 18 0.34 14.61 18.76
CA VAL A 18 0.38 15.97 19.35
C VAL A 18 0.02 15.89 20.84
N ASP A 19 -1.18 16.32 21.22
CA ASP A 19 -1.68 16.38 22.59
C ASP A 19 -2.46 15.13 23.02
N ASP A 20 -2.88 14.28 22.07
CA ASP A 20 -3.67 13.08 22.34
C ASP A 20 -2.79 11.85 22.56
N LEU A 21 -3.10 11.06 23.59
CA LEU A 21 -2.47 9.76 23.89
C LEU A 21 -3.48 8.63 23.75
N LEU A 22 -3.06 7.53 23.12
CA LEU A 22 -3.82 6.29 23.07
C LEU A 22 -2.99 5.16 23.70
N LEU A 23 -3.57 4.56 24.73
CA LEU A 23 -3.02 3.41 25.46
C LEU A 23 -3.71 2.14 24.98
N LEU A 24 -2.92 1.11 24.65
CA LEU A 24 -3.41 -0.16 24.13
C LEU A 24 -2.77 -1.32 24.90
N HIS A 25 -3.60 -2.26 25.33
CA HIS A 25 -3.18 -3.50 25.99
C HIS A 25 -4.27 -4.57 25.81
N GLN A 26 -3.89 -5.85 25.78
CA GLN A 26 -4.83 -6.97 25.55
C GLN A 26 -5.70 -7.26 26.78
N ASN A 27 -5.14 -7.11 27.98
CA ASN A 27 -5.87 -7.28 29.24
C ASN A 27 -6.52 -5.94 29.66
N ARG A 28 -7.84 -5.97 29.86
CA ARG A 28 -8.69 -4.81 30.23
C ARG A 28 -8.33 -4.21 31.58
N GLU A 29 -8.23 -5.03 32.62
CA GLU A 29 -7.93 -4.55 33.98
C GLU A 29 -6.53 -3.95 34.04
N ARG A 30 -5.56 -4.63 33.43
CA ARG A 30 -4.19 -4.12 33.29
C ARG A 30 -4.14 -2.76 32.58
N LEU A 31 -4.91 -2.59 31.50
CA LEU A 31 -5.01 -1.32 30.78
C LEU A 31 -5.56 -0.21 31.66
N ARG A 32 -6.62 -0.51 32.44
CA ARG A 32 -7.25 0.44 33.34
C ARG A 32 -6.30 0.89 34.44
N GLU A 33 -5.65 -0.05 35.12
CA GLU A 33 -4.66 0.22 36.16
C GLU A 33 -3.51 1.10 35.65
N GLN A 34 -2.91 0.70 34.53
CA GLN A 34 -1.78 1.42 33.94
C GLN A 34 -2.18 2.79 33.40
N THR A 35 -3.41 2.96 32.90
CA THR A 35 -3.92 4.28 32.49
C THR A 35 -3.88 5.25 33.67
N LEU A 36 -4.36 4.84 34.84
CA LEU A 36 -4.35 5.67 36.05
C LEU A 36 -2.91 5.97 36.51
N ILE A 37 -2.00 4.99 36.45
CA ILE A 37 -0.59 5.18 36.79
C ILE A 37 0.06 6.20 35.84
N ILE A 38 -0.15 6.04 34.54
CA ILE A 38 0.39 6.94 33.51
C ILE A 38 -0.13 8.36 33.70
N MET A 39 -1.43 8.53 33.99
CA MET A 39 -2.01 9.85 34.27
C MET A 39 -1.34 10.53 35.48
N LYS A 40 -1.13 9.79 36.57
CA LYS A 40 -0.42 10.31 37.75
C LYS A 40 1.02 10.71 37.43
N ILE A 41 1.73 9.88 36.66
CA ILE A 41 3.09 10.20 36.20
C ILE A 41 3.07 11.49 35.39
N LEU A 42 2.20 11.61 34.39
CA LEU A 42 2.12 12.80 33.54
C LEU A 42 1.84 14.07 34.37
N GLN A 43 0.90 14.00 35.32
CA GLN A 43 0.63 15.11 36.25
C GLN A 43 1.84 15.47 37.12
N ALA A 44 2.56 14.48 37.65
CA ALA A 44 3.78 14.72 38.43
C ALA A 44 4.89 15.40 37.60
N PHE A 45 4.90 15.17 36.29
CA PHE A 45 5.79 15.87 35.34
C PHE A 45 5.21 17.20 34.81
N GLY A 46 4.15 17.72 35.43
CA GLY A 46 3.58 19.04 35.14
C GLY A 46 2.58 19.08 33.98
N TRP A 47 2.07 17.93 33.52
CA TRP A 47 1.04 17.91 32.47
C TRP A 47 -0.34 18.18 33.08
N THR A 48 -1.08 19.11 32.49
CA THR A 48 -2.49 19.35 32.83
C THR A 48 -3.37 18.38 32.04
N ILE A 49 -4.03 17.46 32.75
CA ILE A 49 -4.95 16.49 32.15
C ILE A 49 -6.38 17.03 32.23
N ALA A 50 -7.00 17.24 31.06
CA ALA A 50 -8.41 17.60 30.94
C ALA A 50 -9.30 16.35 31.13
N GLN A 51 -9.63 16.03 32.38
CA GLN A 51 -10.33 14.80 32.78
C GLN A 51 -11.64 14.59 32.01
N GLU A 52 -12.38 15.67 31.74
CA GLU A 52 -13.65 15.65 31.02
C GLU A 52 -13.52 15.23 29.55
N LYS A 53 -12.31 15.29 28.99
CA LYS A 53 -11.99 14.87 27.61
C LYS A 53 -11.36 13.49 27.56
N CYS A 54 -10.96 12.93 28.69
CA CYS A 54 -10.27 11.64 28.75
C CYS A 54 -11.26 10.47 28.75
N GLU A 55 -11.02 9.51 27.87
CA GLU A 55 -11.69 8.20 27.91
C GLU A 55 -10.83 7.22 28.72
N ILE A 56 -11.12 7.08 30.02
CA ILE A 56 -10.31 6.28 30.96
C ILE A 56 -10.72 4.80 30.95
N GLU A 57 -12.00 4.53 30.72
CA GLU A 57 -12.51 3.16 30.65
C GLU A 57 -12.11 2.50 29.33
N PRO A 58 -11.46 1.31 29.38
CA PRO A 58 -11.09 0.58 28.17
C PRO A 58 -12.28 0.27 27.26
N LYS A 59 -12.11 0.50 25.95
CA LYS A 59 -13.13 0.23 24.92
C LYS A 59 -12.48 -0.40 23.68
N GLN A 60 -13.26 -1.20 22.95
CA GLN A 60 -12.84 -1.78 21.66
C GLN A 60 -13.09 -0.84 20.49
N GLN A 61 -14.01 0.11 20.63
CA GLN A 61 -14.27 1.15 19.62
C GLN A 61 -13.91 2.50 20.20
N ILE A 62 -12.97 3.18 19.56
CA ILE A 62 -12.44 4.46 20.03
C ILE A 62 -12.26 5.42 18.87
N ASN A 63 -12.30 6.71 19.20
CA ASN A 63 -12.00 7.77 18.26
C ASN A 63 -10.62 8.36 18.58
N PHE A 64 -9.65 8.12 17.72
CA PHE A 64 -8.27 8.58 17.92
C PHE A 64 -7.72 9.14 16.58
N PRO A 65 -7.01 10.28 16.61
CA PRO A 65 -7.51 11.55 16.10
C PRO A 65 -7.97 11.47 14.66
N GLY A 66 -9.25 11.75 14.44
CA GLY A 66 -9.82 11.82 13.10
C GLY A 66 -10.20 10.48 12.46
N TRP A 67 -9.90 9.36 13.12
CA TRP A 67 -10.35 8.02 12.76
C TRP A 67 -11.20 7.39 13.86
N THR A 68 -12.08 6.49 13.45
CA THR A 68 -12.72 5.50 14.30
C THR A 68 -11.91 4.21 14.17
N TRP A 69 -11.46 3.70 15.30
CA TRP A 69 -10.75 2.44 15.42
C TRP A 69 -11.71 1.41 15.96
N ASP A 70 -11.74 0.25 15.30
CA ASP A 70 -12.44 -0.94 15.76
C ASP A 70 -11.36 -1.99 16.04
N LEU A 71 -11.02 -2.14 17.32
CA LEU A 71 -9.94 -3.00 17.79
C LEU A 71 -10.37 -4.47 17.90
N GLU A 72 -11.67 -4.75 17.85
CA GLU A 72 -12.20 -6.11 17.77
C GLU A 72 -12.05 -6.63 16.33
N LYS A 73 -12.44 -5.83 15.34
CA LYS A 73 -12.31 -6.17 13.91
C LYS A 73 -10.98 -5.74 13.30
N MET A 74 -10.10 -5.16 14.09
CA MET A 74 -8.76 -4.69 13.72
C MET A 74 -8.75 -3.83 12.45
N TYR A 75 -9.54 -2.76 12.43
CA TYR A 75 -9.52 -1.77 11.34
C TYR A 75 -9.64 -0.32 11.81
N ILE A 76 -9.29 0.60 10.91
CA ILE A 76 -9.55 2.03 11.06
C ILE A 76 -10.33 2.56 9.86
N LYS A 77 -11.18 3.56 10.11
CA LYS A 77 -11.85 4.35 9.06
C LYS A 77 -12.06 5.79 9.50
N MET A 78 -12.15 6.71 8.55
CA MET A 78 -12.46 8.10 8.85
C MET A 78 -13.90 8.21 9.35
N LYS A 79 -14.15 9.16 10.25
CA LYS A 79 -15.50 9.43 10.78
C LYS A 79 -16.46 9.89 9.68
N ASP A 80 -17.74 9.53 9.80
CA ASP A 80 -18.75 9.90 8.81
C ASP A 80 -18.94 11.42 8.65
N LEU A 81 -18.81 12.18 9.73
CA LEU A 81 -18.86 13.66 9.66
C LEU A 81 -17.76 14.20 8.73
N ARG A 82 -16.53 13.68 8.87
CA ARG A 82 -15.40 14.07 8.01
C ARG A 82 -15.59 13.61 6.57
N LYS A 83 -16.12 12.40 6.38
CA LYS A 83 -16.49 11.89 5.05
C LYS A 83 -17.46 12.85 4.35
N GLN A 84 -18.51 13.30 5.05
CA GLN A 84 -19.49 14.25 4.51
C GLN A 84 -18.85 15.60 4.18
N GLU A 85 -18.04 16.14 5.09
CA GLU A 85 -17.32 17.40 4.90
C GLU A 85 -16.42 17.36 3.65
N ILE A 86 -15.54 16.36 3.56
CA ILE A 86 -14.60 16.23 2.43
C ILE A 86 -15.37 15.99 1.12
N ARG A 87 -16.43 15.16 1.15
CA ARG A 87 -17.27 14.91 -0.04
C ARG A 87 -17.91 16.20 -0.56
N TYR A 88 -18.42 17.04 0.31
CA TYR A 88 -18.98 18.35 -0.06
C TYR A 88 -17.90 19.24 -0.70
N GLN A 89 -16.73 19.33 -0.06
CA GLN A 89 -15.62 20.12 -0.60
C GLN A 89 -15.17 19.62 -1.98
N LEU A 90 -14.99 18.31 -2.15
CA LEU A 90 -14.61 17.72 -3.43
C LEU A 90 -15.62 18.02 -4.54
N ARG A 91 -16.93 17.89 -4.28
CA ARG A 91 -17.98 18.25 -5.25
C ARG A 91 -17.87 19.72 -5.69
N ARG A 92 -17.62 20.62 -4.73
CA ARG A 92 -17.42 22.03 -5.00
C ARG A 92 -16.17 22.26 -5.87
N PHE A 93 -15.04 21.65 -5.54
CA PHE A 93 -13.81 21.77 -6.33
C PHE A 93 -13.96 21.19 -7.74
N ILE A 94 -14.67 20.08 -7.92
CA ILE A 94 -14.98 19.52 -9.24
C ILE A 94 -15.77 20.53 -10.07
N SER A 95 -16.86 21.08 -9.53
CA SER A 95 -17.68 22.08 -10.22
C SER A 95 -16.90 23.35 -10.58
N LEU A 96 -16.09 23.87 -9.65
CA LEU A 96 -15.25 25.05 -9.88
C LEU A 96 -14.19 24.80 -10.96
N THR A 97 -13.57 23.62 -10.96
CA THR A 97 -12.57 23.22 -11.97
C THR A 97 -13.22 23.07 -13.35
N GLN A 98 -14.37 22.37 -13.45
CA GLN A 98 -15.08 22.21 -14.73
C GLN A 98 -15.47 23.55 -15.36
N ARG A 99 -15.93 24.49 -14.53
CA ARG A 99 -16.34 25.85 -14.93
C ARG A 99 -15.17 26.82 -15.05
N GLN A 100 -13.94 26.38 -14.79
CA GLN A 100 -12.73 27.21 -14.79
C GLN A 100 -12.84 28.48 -13.89
N ILE A 101 -13.56 28.36 -12.77
CA ILE A 101 -13.77 29.49 -11.84
C ILE A 101 -12.49 29.70 -11.02
N PRO A 102 -11.93 30.92 -10.95
CA PRO A 102 -10.75 31.21 -10.14
C PRO A 102 -11.00 30.97 -8.64
N ILE A 103 -10.02 30.42 -7.94
CA ILE A 103 -10.06 30.15 -6.50
C ILE A 103 -8.77 30.56 -5.81
N LYS A 104 -8.84 30.91 -4.52
CA LYS A 104 -7.63 31.22 -3.76
C LYS A 104 -6.74 29.98 -3.59
N ILE A 105 -5.44 30.13 -3.81
CA ILE A 105 -4.46 29.03 -3.68
C ILE A 105 -4.52 28.39 -2.28
N LYS A 106 -4.65 29.20 -1.22
CA LYS A 106 -4.81 28.70 0.16
C LYS A 106 -6.01 27.75 0.36
N TYR A 107 -7.10 27.93 -0.39
CA TYR A 107 -8.26 27.04 -0.31
C TYR A 107 -7.97 25.69 -0.97
N PHE A 108 -7.28 25.71 -2.11
CA PHE A 108 -6.83 24.48 -2.76
C PHE A 108 -5.83 23.70 -1.90
N ALA A 109 -4.87 24.39 -1.29
CA ALA A 109 -3.94 23.76 -0.37
C ALA A 109 -4.63 23.17 0.88
N SER A 110 -5.71 23.80 1.36
CA SER A 110 -6.50 23.29 2.48
C SER A 110 -7.12 21.92 2.17
N ILE A 111 -7.73 21.74 0.99
CA ILE A 111 -8.28 20.44 0.61
C ILE A 111 -7.17 19.40 0.39
N ILE A 112 -6.06 19.76 -0.24
CA ILE A 112 -4.90 18.87 -0.39
C ILE A 112 -4.44 18.37 0.98
N ARG A 113 -4.29 19.25 1.97
CA ARG A 113 -3.90 18.89 3.34
C ARG A 113 -4.91 17.96 4.01
N LYS A 114 -6.21 18.18 3.83
CA LYS A 114 -7.26 17.30 4.36
C LYS A 114 -7.23 15.90 3.72
N LEU A 115 -6.97 15.81 2.42
CA LEU A 115 -6.81 14.52 1.74
C LEU A 115 -5.50 13.83 2.16
N ASN A 116 -4.42 14.60 2.31
CA ASN A 116 -3.14 14.14 2.80
C ASN A 116 -3.24 13.55 4.22
N PHE A 117 -4.07 14.13 5.08
CA PHE A 117 -4.37 13.59 6.40
C PHE A 117 -4.87 12.14 6.32
N LEU A 118 -5.65 11.78 5.29
CA LEU A 118 -6.21 10.44 5.14
C LEU A 118 -5.17 9.37 4.75
N ARG A 119 -3.89 9.71 4.54
CA ARG A 119 -2.80 8.76 4.23
C ARG A 119 -2.68 7.59 5.20
N VAL A 120 -3.11 7.76 6.45
CA VAL A 120 -3.12 6.68 7.45
C VAL A 120 -4.09 5.55 7.06
N GLN A 121 -5.25 5.90 6.47
CA GLN A 121 -6.25 4.93 5.99
C GLN A 121 -6.06 4.59 4.51
N VAL A 122 -5.71 5.57 3.69
CA VAL A 122 -5.59 5.43 2.22
C VAL A 122 -4.11 5.44 1.87
N ARG A 123 -3.47 4.26 1.83
CA ARG A 123 -2.01 4.14 1.66
C ARG A 123 -1.52 4.76 0.34
N GLU A 124 -2.34 4.68 -0.70
CA GLU A 124 -2.08 5.22 -2.04
C GLU A 124 -2.35 6.72 -2.17
N ALA A 125 -2.77 7.40 -1.09
CA ALA A 125 -3.13 8.82 -1.14
C ALA A 125 -2.01 9.71 -1.70
N SER A 126 -0.74 9.34 -1.48
CA SER A 126 0.41 10.04 -2.06
C SER A 126 0.47 9.95 -3.59
N LEU A 127 0.02 8.84 -4.19
CA LEU A 127 -0.06 8.66 -5.64
C LEU A 127 -1.21 9.44 -6.26
N CYS A 128 -2.27 9.69 -5.49
CA CYS A 128 -3.49 10.34 -5.94
C CYS A 128 -3.52 11.86 -5.69
N LEU A 129 -2.44 12.47 -5.18
CA LEU A 129 -2.36 13.91 -4.92
C LEU A 129 -1.31 14.62 -5.78
N LYS A 130 -0.65 13.92 -6.70
CA LYS A 130 0.51 14.45 -7.40
C LYS A 130 0.15 15.59 -8.35
N LEU A 131 -0.90 15.43 -9.15
CA LEU A 131 -1.34 16.48 -10.08
C LEU A 131 -1.81 17.71 -9.28
N MET A 132 -2.56 17.49 -8.20
CA MET A 132 -2.99 18.55 -7.30
C MET A 132 -1.81 19.29 -6.65
N ASP A 133 -0.83 18.57 -6.09
CA ASP A 133 0.36 19.16 -5.48
C ASP A 133 1.25 19.88 -6.50
N SER A 134 1.39 19.32 -7.71
CA SER A 134 2.12 19.94 -8.82
C SER A 134 1.45 21.24 -9.26
N ALA A 135 0.13 21.25 -9.44
CA ALA A 135 -0.63 22.45 -9.81
C ALA A 135 -0.50 23.55 -8.74
N LYS A 136 -0.63 23.18 -7.46
CA LYS A 136 -0.44 24.11 -6.32
C LYS A 136 0.97 24.68 -6.31
N THR A 137 1.99 23.83 -6.44
CA THR A 137 3.40 24.24 -6.43
C THR A 137 3.73 25.15 -7.60
N ARG A 138 3.20 24.86 -8.80
CA ARG A 138 3.39 25.69 -10.00
C ARG A 138 2.79 27.08 -9.82
N ALA A 139 1.60 27.17 -9.24
CA ALA A 139 0.96 28.46 -8.97
C ALA A 139 1.80 29.29 -7.98
N LEU A 140 2.26 28.68 -6.88
CA LEU A 140 3.06 29.36 -5.84
C LEU A 140 4.46 29.80 -6.29
N LYS A 141 4.95 29.36 -7.45
CA LYS A 141 6.21 29.90 -8.00
C LYS A 141 6.09 31.38 -8.39
N ASN A 142 4.88 31.80 -8.79
CA ASN A 142 4.65 33.11 -9.40
C ASN A 142 3.56 33.93 -8.69
N MET A 143 2.93 33.39 -7.65
CA MET A 143 1.75 33.97 -6.99
C MET A 143 1.81 33.75 -5.47
N GLU A 144 1.14 34.61 -4.71
CA GLU A 144 0.98 34.45 -3.27
C GLU A 144 -0.21 33.55 -2.88
N TRP A 145 -0.18 33.00 -1.67
CA TRP A 145 -1.24 32.15 -1.11
C TRP A 145 -2.66 32.74 -1.17
N LYS A 146 -2.80 34.07 -1.14
CA LYS A 146 -4.09 34.77 -1.12
C LYS A 146 -4.64 35.04 -2.52
N GLU A 147 -3.82 34.89 -3.55
CA GLU A 147 -4.18 35.13 -4.93
C GLU A 147 -5.03 34.00 -5.50
N ASN A 148 -5.72 34.33 -6.60
CA ASN A 148 -6.59 33.41 -7.30
C ASN A 148 -5.81 32.64 -8.38
N MET A 149 -6.04 31.33 -8.45
CA MET A 149 -5.59 30.47 -9.52
C MET A 149 -6.79 29.83 -10.21
N ILE A 150 -6.66 29.56 -11.51
CA ILE A 150 -7.56 28.65 -12.22
C ILE A 150 -6.97 27.25 -12.10
N LEU A 151 -7.78 26.31 -11.63
CA LEU A 151 -7.38 24.92 -11.49
C LEU A 151 -7.21 24.27 -12.88
N PRO A 152 -6.06 23.63 -13.18
CA PRO A 152 -5.88 22.92 -14.45
C PRO A 152 -6.88 21.76 -14.57
N LYS A 153 -7.45 21.52 -15.77
CA LYS A 153 -8.50 20.49 -15.95
C LYS A 153 -7.98 19.08 -15.71
N GLU A 154 -6.69 18.85 -15.85
CA GLU A 154 -6.03 17.55 -15.65
C GLU A 154 -6.23 17.04 -14.23
N ILE A 155 -6.37 17.93 -13.24
CA ILE A 155 -6.58 17.52 -11.84
C ILE A 155 -7.97 16.90 -11.62
N LEU A 156 -8.93 17.09 -12.55
CA LEU A 156 -10.26 16.48 -12.44
C LEU A 156 -10.16 14.96 -12.27
N GLN A 157 -9.18 14.32 -12.91
CA GLN A 157 -8.94 12.89 -12.75
C GLN A 157 -8.67 12.51 -11.29
N GLU A 158 -7.80 13.26 -10.59
CA GLU A 158 -7.51 13.03 -9.17
C GLU A 158 -8.71 13.40 -8.28
N LEU A 159 -9.41 14.49 -8.59
CA LEU A 159 -10.61 14.88 -7.84
C LEU A 159 -11.71 13.81 -7.89
N TYR A 160 -11.97 13.21 -9.05
CA TYR A 160 -12.93 12.10 -9.18
C TYR A 160 -12.45 10.83 -8.50
N GLN A 161 -11.15 10.50 -8.60
CA GLN A 161 -10.57 9.37 -7.88
C GLN A 161 -10.77 9.53 -6.36
N TRP A 162 -10.45 10.71 -5.82
CA TRP A 162 -10.68 11.03 -4.42
C TRP A 162 -12.15 10.98 -4.05
N GLN A 163 -13.05 11.50 -4.89
CA GLN A 163 -14.48 11.39 -4.63
C GLN A 163 -14.92 9.94 -4.46
N GLY A 164 -14.44 9.02 -5.32
CA GLY A 164 -14.70 7.59 -5.19
C GLY A 164 -14.14 6.99 -3.89
N VAL A 165 -12.91 7.34 -3.50
CA VAL A 165 -12.28 6.89 -2.25
C VAL A 165 -13.09 7.35 -1.03
N ILE A 166 -13.47 8.62 -0.99
CA ILE A 166 -14.24 9.20 0.13
C ILE A 166 -15.63 8.58 0.22
N VAL A 167 -16.32 8.38 -0.90
CA VAL A 167 -17.66 7.76 -0.91
C VAL A 167 -17.63 6.34 -0.37
N ARG A 168 -16.64 5.54 -0.80
CA ARG A 168 -16.46 4.16 -0.31
C ARG A 168 -16.11 4.12 1.17
N ASN A 169 -15.25 5.04 1.64
CA ASN A 169 -14.71 5.05 3.01
C ASN A 169 -14.26 3.64 3.46
N LYS A 170 -13.55 2.93 2.58
CA LYS A 170 -13.15 1.54 2.84
C LYS A 170 -12.23 1.49 4.05
N GLU A 171 -12.50 0.55 4.93
CA GLU A 171 -11.72 0.29 6.12
C GLU A 171 -10.28 -0.11 5.77
N MET A 172 -9.33 0.38 6.57
CA MET A 172 -7.93 -0.03 6.50
C MET A 172 -7.68 -1.02 7.65
N THR A 173 -7.34 -2.26 7.31
CA THR A 173 -7.01 -3.26 8.33
C THR A 173 -5.70 -2.91 9.05
N LEU A 174 -5.69 -3.12 10.36
CA LEU A 174 -4.52 -3.05 11.22
C LEU A 174 -3.80 -4.40 11.29
N GLU A 175 -4.43 -5.47 10.80
CA GLU A 175 -3.82 -6.80 10.78
C GLU A 175 -2.67 -6.84 9.77
N VAL A 176 -1.55 -7.40 10.21
CA VAL A 176 -0.45 -7.79 9.34
C VAL A 176 -0.56 -9.30 9.15
N ARG A 177 -1.07 -9.71 7.98
CA ARG A 177 -1.19 -11.12 7.64
C ARG A 177 0.16 -11.69 7.27
N ILE A 178 0.37 -12.94 7.66
CA ILE A 178 1.51 -13.75 7.22
C ILE A 178 1.33 -14.03 5.73
N PRO A 179 2.35 -13.79 4.88
CA PRO A 179 2.26 -14.12 3.47
C PRO A 179 1.98 -15.61 3.21
N GLU A 180 0.96 -15.89 2.40
CA GLU A 180 0.54 -17.24 1.97
C GLU A 180 1.23 -17.67 0.67
N ALA A 181 1.86 -16.72 -0.01
CA ALA A 181 2.69 -16.98 -1.17
C ALA A 181 3.82 -15.96 -1.29
N VAL A 182 4.89 -16.36 -1.98
CA VAL A 182 6.04 -15.53 -2.28
C VAL A 182 6.17 -15.39 -3.79
N THR A 183 6.17 -14.16 -4.29
CA THR A 183 6.48 -13.89 -5.69
C THR A 183 7.90 -13.36 -5.79
N VAL A 184 8.74 -13.98 -6.63
CA VAL A 184 10.06 -13.46 -6.97
C VAL A 184 10.02 -13.02 -8.43
N SER A 185 10.48 -11.82 -8.73
CA SER A 185 10.52 -11.30 -10.10
C SER A 185 11.91 -10.82 -10.49
N ASP A 186 12.20 -10.86 -11.79
CA ASP A 186 13.40 -10.29 -12.39
C ASP A 186 13.10 -9.76 -13.79
N ALA A 187 13.81 -8.70 -14.18
CA ALA A 187 13.75 -8.16 -15.52
C ALA A 187 15.13 -8.01 -16.18
N SER A 188 15.31 -8.66 -17.32
CA SER A 188 16.49 -8.50 -18.16
C SER A 188 16.24 -7.49 -19.30
N PRO A 189 17.29 -7.16 -20.09
CA PRO A 189 17.11 -6.44 -21.34
C PRO A 189 16.17 -7.14 -22.34
N LYS A 190 16.09 -8.49 -22.30
CA LYS A 190 15.34 -9.31 -23.26
C LYS A 190 13.90 -9.58 -22.84
N GLY A 191 13.68 -9.88 -21.56
CA GLY A 191 12.40 -10.34 -21.05
C GLY A 191 12.28 -10.22 -19.53
N TRP A 192 11.28 -10.91 -18.99
CA TRP A 192 10.95 -10.98 -17.57
C TRP A 192 10.72 -12.42 -17.15
N GLY A 193 11.01 -12.70 -15.88
CA GLY A 193 10.72 -13.97 -15.23
C GLY A 193 10.07 -13.71 -13.88
N VAL A 194 9.07 -14.51 -13.54
CA VAL A 194 8.43 -14.50 -12.22
C VAL A 194 8.21 -15.93 -11.75
N ILE A 195 8.50 -16.15 -10.48
CA ILE A 195 8.19 -17.36 -9.74
C ILE A 195 7.14 -17.01 -8.69
N LEU A 196 6.16 -17.90 -8.50
CA LEU A 196 5.22 -17.88 -7.39
C LEU A 196 5.38 -19.17 -6.58
N GLU A 197 5.86 -19.05 -5.35
CA GLU A 197 5.94 -20.14 -4.37
C GLU A 197 4.73 -20.07 -3.45
N LEU A 198 3.93 -21.13 -3.39
CA LEU A 198 2.80 -21.26 -2.47
C LEU A 198 3.26 -21.88 -1.14
N GLN A 199 2.53 -21.61 -0.05
CA GLN A 199 2.80 -22.26 1.24
C GLN A 199 2.69 -23.79 1.20
N THR A 200 1.99 -24.36 0.22
CA THR A 200 1.90 -25.82 -0.02
C THR A 200 3.22 -26.42 -0.48
N GLY A 201 4.18 -25.60 -0.89
CA GLY A 201 5.44 -26.01 -1.52
C GLY A 201 5.40 -25.96 -3.04
N ASP A 202 4.22 -25.81 -3.64
CA ASP A 202 4.08 -25.71 -5.10
C ASP A 202 4.74 -24.45 -5.64
N THR A 203 5.47 -24.60 -6.74
CA THR A 203 6.18 -23.50 -7.40
C THR A 203 5.66 -23.35 -8.82
N LEU A 204 5.08 -22.19 -9.12
CA LEU A 204 4.62 -21.83 -10.45
C LEU A 204 5.61 -20.87 -11.09
N VAL A 205 5.81 -21.01 -12.40
CA VAL A 205 6.78 -20.20 -13.14
C VAL A 205 6.09 -19.56 -14.34
N GLN A 206 6.43 -18.31 -14.60
CA GLN A 206 5.97 -17.55 -15.75
C GLN A 206 7.13 -16.71 -16.26
N HIS A 207 7.28 -16.63 -17.57
CA HIS A 207 8.25 -15.74 -18.19
C HIS A 207 7.71 -15.19 -19.51
N GLY A 208 8.43 -14.24 -20.09
CA GLY A 208 8.08 -13.74 -21.40
C GLY A 208 9.06 -12.71 -21.93
N GLU A 209 8.97 -12.45 -23.22
CA GLU A 209 9.80 -11.44 -23.87
C GLU A 209 9.17 -10.06 -23.82
N TRP A 210 10.04 -9.05 -23.77
CA TRP A 210 9.63 -7.67 -23.99
C TRP A 210 9.31 -7.43 -25.47
N ASN A 211 8.23 -6.70 -25.72
CA ASN A 211 7.96 -6.20 -27.07
C ASN A 211 8.99 -5.11 -27.47
N LYS A 212 8.95 -4.67 -28.73
CA LYS A 212 9.93 -3.70 -29.29
C LYS A 212 10.00 -2.39 -28.48
N GLU A 213 8.88 -1.92 -27.95
CA GLU A 213 8.83 -0.69 -27.14
C GLU A 213 9.34 -0.93 -25.72
N GLN A 214 8.92 -2.03 -25.10
CA GLN A 214 9.32 -2.45 -23.76
C GLN A 214 10.83 -2.70 -23.66
N LYS A 215 11.46 -3.22 -24.71
CA LYS A 215 12.91 -3.40 -24.78
C LYS A 215 13.67 -2.08 -24.56
N ARG A 216 13.07 -0.93 -24.91
CA ARG A 216 13.65 0.42 -24.76
C ARG A 216 13.37 1.06 -23.40
N TRP A 217 12.58 0.42 -22.54
CA TRP A 217 12.30 0.95 -21.20
C TRP A 217 13.54 0.91 -20.29
N THR A 218 13.55 1.80 -19.30
CA THR A 218 14.57 1.79 -18.24
C THR A 218 14.47 0.49 -17.44
N SER A 219 15.60 0.06 -16.87
CA SER A 219 15.64 -1.15 -16.02
C SER A 219 14.59 -1.08 -14.89
N ASN A 220 14.54 0.01 -14.12
CA ASN A 220 13.52 0.18 -13.06
C ASN A 220 12.07 0.03 -13.55
N LYS A 221 11.76 0.50 -14.77
CA LYS A 221 10.42 0.35 -15.33
C LYS A 221 10.13 -1.10 -15.73
N LYS A 222 11.12 -1.82 -16.27
CA LYS A 222 11.01 -3.25 -16.58
C LYS A 222 10.84 -4.09 -15.31
N GLU A 223 11.56 -3.75 -14.23
CA GLU A 223 11.42 -4.40 -12.92
C GLU A 223 10.00 -4.27 -12.35
N MET A 224 9.45 -3.05 -12.35
CA MET A 224 8.07 -2.82 -11.94
C MET A 224 7.07 -3.57 -12.83
N GLU A 225 7.30 -3.60 -14.15
CA GLU A 225 6.42 -4.33 -15.06
C GLU A 225 6.52 -5.84 -14.85
N ALA A 226 7.69 -6.41 -14.55
CA ALA A 226 7.85 -7.81 -14.22
C ALA A 226 7.02 -8.18 -12.97
N ILE A 227 7.07 -7.36 -11.91
CA ILE A 227 6.21 -7.52 -10.73
C ILE A 227 4.73 -7.47 -11.13
N PHE A 228 4.32 -6.47 -11.90
CA PHE A 228 2.94 -6.34 -12.35
C PHE A 228 2.48 -7.58 -13.14
N LEU A 229 3.29 -8.04 -14.09
CA LEU A 229 2.98 -9.19 -14.95
C LEU A 229 2.86 -10.46 -14.12
N GLY A 230 3.76 -10.68 -13.16
CA GLY A 230 3.64 -11.77 -12.18
C GLY A 230 2.29 -11.77 -11.47
N LEU A 231 1.96 -10.64 -10.83
CA LEU A 231 0.69 -10.50 -10.11
C LEU A 231 -0.53 -10.67 -11.03
N PHE A 232 -0.44 -10.15 -12.26
CA PHE A 232 -1.52 -10.21 -13.23
C PHE A 232 -1.70 -11.62 -13.79
N ARG A 233 -0.62 -12.34 -14.10
CA ARG A 233 -0.67 -13.72 -14.63
C ARG A 233 -1.24 -14.68 -13.59
N TYR A 234 -0.80 -14.57 -12.33
CA TYR A 234 -1.28 -15.40 -11.22
C TYR A 234 -2.60 -14.90 -10.59
N ARG A 235 -3.25 -13.87 -11.14
CA ARG A 235 -4.49 -13.30 -10.59
C ARG A 235 -5.59 -14.33 -10.36
N GLN A 236 -5.65 -15.37 -11.19
CA GLN A 236 -6.66 -16.42 -11.09
C GLN A 236 -6.32 -17.39 -9.96
N VAL A 237 -5.06 -17.80 -9.86
CA VAL A 237 -4.53 -18.62 -8.74
C VAL A 237 -4.82 -17.95 -7.40
N PHE A 238 -4.54 -16.65 -7.27
CA PHE A 238 -4.83 -15.91 -6.05
C PHE A 238 -6.32 -15.89 -5.69
N LYS A 239 -7.21 -15.89 -6.68
CA LYS A 239 -8.66 -15.92 -6.44
C LYS A 239 -9.14 -17.31 -6.04
N GLU A 240 -8.71 -18.33 -6.75
CA GLU A 240 -9.11 -19.74 -6.53
C GLU A 240 -8.63 -20.24 -5.18
N LEU A 241 -7.36 -19.98 -4.85
CA LEU A 241 -6.79 -20.31 -3.54
C LEU A 241 -7.13 -19.29 -2.45
N GLN A 242 -7.92 -18.27 -2.80
CA GLN A 242 -8.35 -17.20 -1.91
C GLN A 242 -7.23 -16.46 -1.15
N ILE A 243 -6.01 -16.44 -1.71
CA ILE A 243 -4.83 -15.79 -1.14
C ILE A 243 -5.17 -14.36 -0.70
N LYS A 244 -4.84 -14.06 0.56
CA LYS A 244 -5.08 -12.80 1.25
C LYS A 244 -3.81 -12.00 1.46
N ALA A 245 -2.64 -12.64 1.47
CA ALA A 245 -1.38 -11.95 1.65
C ALA A 245 -0.23 -12.58 0.87
N ILE A 246 0.64 -11.75 0.30
CA ILE A 246 1.82 -12.18 -0.44
C ILE A 246 3.06 -11.37 -0.09
N LEU A 247 4.22 -11.99 -0.28
CA LEU A 247 5.53 -11.35 -0.19
C LEU A 247 6.12 -11.19 -1.59
N ILE A 248 6.37 -9.95 -2.00
CA ILE A 248 7.00 -9.64 -3.28
C ILE A 248 8.50 -9.44 -3.06
N LYS A 249 9.31 -10.28 -3.71
CA LYS A 249 10.78 -10.20 -3.71
C LYS A 249 11.28 -9.73 -5.07
N SER A 250 12.23 -8.80 -5.04
CA SER A 250 12.93 -8.30 -6.23
C SER A 250 14.33 -7.84 -5.81
N ASP A 251 15.28 -7.88 -6.74
CA ASP A 251 16.62 -7.33 -6.58
C ASP A 251 16.68 -5.81 -6.84
N SER A 252 15.60 -5.22 -7.35
CA SER A 252 15.47 -3.79 -7.51
C SER A 252 15.07 -3.14 -6.18
N SER A 253 16.05 -2.57 -5.48
CA SER A 253 15.81 -1.79 -4.26
C SER A 253 14.84 -0.64 -4.51
N THR A 254 14.86 -0.05 -5.70
CA THR A 254 13.91 0.99 -6.13
C THR A 254 12.49 0.44 -6.16
N ALA A 255 12.26 -0.70 -6.82
CA ALA A 255 10.94 -1.31 -6.91
C ALA A 255 10.37 -1.67 -5.53
N VAL A 256 11.20 -2.31 -4.70
CA VAL A 256 10.82 -2.72 -3.34
C VAL A 256 10.45 -1.51 -2.48
N GLN A 257 11.25 -0.44 -2.49
CA GLN A 257 11.01 0.75 -1.69
C GLN A 257 9.77 1.52 -2.16
N ASP A 258 9.63 1.73 -3.47
CA ASP A 258 8.53 2.51 -4.03
C ASP A 258 7.18 1.79 -3.82
N LEU A 259 7.15 0.46 -3.93
CA LEU A 259 5.98 -0.35 -3.59
C LEU A 259 5.69 -0.36 -2.09
N ALA A 260 6.70 -0.55 -1.23
CA ALA A 260 6.53 -0.56 0.23
C ALA A 260 5.92 0.75 0.73
N LYS A 261 6.42 1.87 0.21
CA LYS A 261 5.99 3.22 0.57
C LYS A 261 4.77 3.69 -0.23
N GLN A 262 4.31 2.90 -1.21
CA GLN A 262 3.29 3.26 -2.20
C GLN A 262 3.48 4.67 -2.74
N ARG A 263 4.70 4.97 -3.16
CA ARG A 263 5.13 6.27 -3.70
C ARG A 263 6.24 6.02 -4.71
N ALA A 264 6.35 6.88 -5.71
CA ALA A 264 7.40 6.78 -6.71
C ALA A 264 7.77 8.16 -7.25
N GLY A 265 8.86 8.26 -8.01
CA GLY A 265 9.17 9.41 -8.85
C GLY A 265 8.12 9.64 -9.95
N GLU A 266 8.26 10.71 -10.73
CA GLU A 266 7.34 11.03 -11.84
C GLU A 266 7.33 9.92 -12.91
N THR A 267 8.49 9.32 -13.20
CA THR A 267 8.68 8.32 -14.24
C THR A 267 8.13 6.92 -13.92
N LEU A 268 7.91 6.60 -12.63
CA LEU A 268 7.48 5.28 -12.16
C LEU A 268 6.12 5.29 -11.45
N VAL A 269 5.47 6.45 -11.34
CA VAL A 269 4.21 6.58 -10.59
C VAL A 269 3.08 5.78 -11.21
N ALA A 270 3.03 5.72 -12.54
CA ALA A 270 1.98 5.03 -13.25
C ALA A 270 2.07 3.52 -12.99
N GLU A 271 3.30 2.99 -12.97
CA GLU A 271 3.63 1.59 -12.73
C GLU A 271 3.30 1.19 -11.29
N VAL A 272 3.73 1.98 -10.29
CA VAL A 272 3.37 1.71 -8.87
C VAL A 272 1.85 1.75 -8.69
N LYS A 273 1.17 2.75 -9.27
CA LYS A 273 -0.28 2.88 -9.17
C LYS A 273 -0.99 1.67 -9.78
N LYS A 274 -0.52 1.21 -10.94
CA LYS A 274 -1.04 0.02 -11.63
C LYS A 274 -0.93 -1.24 -10.76
N ILE A 275 0.22 -1.47 -10.11
CA ILE A 275 0.44 -2.60 -9.19
C ILE A 275 -0.47 -2.50 -7.96
N VAL A 276 -0.48 -1.34 -7.28
CA VAL A 276 -1.30 -1.14 -6.07
C VAL A 276 -2.78 -1.34 -6.36
N MET A 277 -3.28 -0.82 -7.48
CA MET A 277 -4.67 -1.00 -7.90
C MET A 277 -5.02 -2.47 -8.15
N LEU A 278 -4.14 -3.24 -8.78
CA LEU A 278 -4.34 -4.67 -8.99
C LEU A 278 -4.45 -5.42 -7.64
N CYS A 279 -3.52 -5.18 -6.72
CA CYS A 279 -3.57 -5.80 -5.40
C CYS A 279 -4.84 -5.45 -4.62
N GLN A 280 -5.31 -4.21 -4.72
CA GLN A 280 -6.58 -3.77 -4.11
C GLN A 280 -7.80 -4.48 -4.72
N GLN A 281 -7.84 -4.66 -6.04
CA GLN A 281 -8.90 -5.40 -6.72
C GLN A 281 -8.93 -6.87 -6.31
N LEU A 282 -7.75 -7.47 -6.15
CA LEU A 282 -7.59 -8.84 -5.66
C LEU A 282 -7.82 -8.95 -4.13
N LYS A 283 -7.89 -7.82 -3.41
CA LYS A 283 -7.98 -7.75 -1.95
C LYS A 283 -6.82 -8.45 -1.23
N ILE A 284 -5.63 -8.37 -1.82
CA ILE A 284 -4.39 -8.96 -1.29
C ILE A 284 -3.58 -7.91 -0.55
N GLN A 285 -3.13 -8.24 0.66
CA GLN A 285 -2.12 -7.48 1.38
C GLN A 285 -0.74 -7.83 0.84
N THR A 286 0.04 -6.82 0.46
CA THR A 286 1.40 -7.03 -0.03
C THR A 286 2.44 -6.61 1.01
N GLN A 287 3.48 -7.41 1.10
CA GLN A 287 4.75 -7.06 1.72
C GLN A 287 5.83 -7.08 0.64
N THR A 288 6.90 -6.31 0.81
CA THR A 288 8.01 -6.30 -0.15
C THR A 288 9.33 -6.54 0.54
N GLN A 289 10.24 -7.23 -0.13
CA GLN A 289 11.57 -7.53 0.37
C GLN A 289 12.60 -7.43 -0.76
N HIS A 290 13.70 -6.74 -0.49
CA HIS A 290 14.83 -6.72 -1.38
C HIS A 290 15.67 -7.98 -1.18
N ILE A 291 16.06 -8.62 -2.29
CA ILE A 291 16.98 -9.76 -2.29
C ILE A 291 18.23 -9.42 -3.10
N PRO A 292 19.44 -9.90 -2.71
CA PRO A 292 20.62 -9.74 -3.55
C PRO A 292 20.43 -10.43 -4.90
N GLY A 293 20.86 -9.81 -6.00
CA GLY A 293 20.75 -10.42 -7.34
C GLY A 293 21.42 -11.81 -7.44
N VAL A 294 22.47 -12.06 -6.64
CA VAL A 294 23.12 -13.38 -6.53
C VAL A 294 22.20 -14.49 -6.00
N SER A 295 21.14 -14.13 -5.29
CA SER A 295 20.10 -15.02 -4.79
C SER A 295 18.91 -15.16 -5.76
N ASN A 296 18.86 -14.35 -6.82
CA ASN A 296 17.75 -14.27 -7.79
C ASN A 296 17.99 -15.14 -9.05
N LYS A 297 18.76 -16.23 -8.93
CA LYS A 297 19.33 -16.94 -10.10
C LYS A 297 18.28 -17.55 -11.03
N ILE A 298 17.21 -18.13 -10.48
CA ILE A 298 16.20 -18.84 -11.28
C ILE A 298 15.40 -17.83 -12.11
N THR A 299 14.94 -16.77 -11.46
CA THR A 299 14.22 -15.65 -12.07
C THR A 299 15.08 -14.86 -13.05
N ASP A 300 16.36 -14.63 -12.77
CA ASP A 300 17.33 -14.04 -13.72
C ASP A 300 17.54 -14.94 -14.96
N ALA A 301 17.59 -16.27 -14.77
CA ALA A 301 17.64 -17.19 -15.90
C ALA A 301 16.36 -17.07 -16.75
N LEU A 302 15.18 -17.12 -16.11
CA LEU A 302 13.87 -17.01 -16.76
C LEU A 302 13.71 -15.69 -17.54
N SER A 303 14.17 -14.57 -16.99
CA SER A 303 14.09 -13.27 -17.65
C SER A 303 14.99 -13.16 -18.88
N ARG A 304 16.00 -14.04 -19.00
CA ARG A 304 16.97 -14.08 -20.12
C ARG A 304 16.66 -15.15 -21.16
N LEU A 305 15.71 -16.06 -20.90
CA LEU A 305 15.26 -17.05 -21.87
C LEU A 305 14.69 -16.36 -23.11
N SER A 306 15.21 -16.69 -24.29
CA SER A 306 14.55 -16.47 -25.57
C SER A 306 13.73 -17.71 -25.90
N THR A 307 12.46 -17.54 -26.28
CA THR A 307 11.45 -18.60 -26.43
C THR A 307 11.96 -19.95 -26.98
N GLN A 308 11.82 -21.00 -26.18
CA GLN A 308 11.26 -22.29 -26.58
C GLN A 308 10.36 -22.73 -25.41
N ASP A 309 9.06 -22.52 -25.59
CA ASP A 309 7.86 -22.90 -24.83
C ASP A 309 7.86 -22.95 -23.27
N ASP A 310 6.73 -22.53 -22.69
CA ASP A 310 6.36 -22.78 -21.30
C ASP A 310 6.28 -24.30 -21.07
N TYR A 311 7.37 -24.94 -20.62
CA TYR A 311 7.34 -26.36 -20.29
C TYR A 311 6.97 -26.58 -18.82
N SER A 312 5.77 -27.11 -18.60
CA SER A 312 5.51 -28.02 -17.49
C SER A 312 4.68 -29.19 -18.02
N VAL A 313 5.20 -30.41 -17.83
CA VAL A 313 4.46 -31.64 -18.15
C VAL A 313 3.71 -32.05 -16.90
N LYS A 314 2.39 -32.28 -17.02
CA LYS A 314 1.60 -32.86 -15.93
C LYS A 314 2.22 -34.19 -15.52
N LYS A 315 2.42 -34.42 -14.23
CA LYS A 315 3.13 -35.60 -13.69
C LYS A 315 2.55 -36.91 -14.22
N GLU A 316 1.23 -36.96 -14.42
CA GLU A 316 0.53 -38.13 -14.94
C GLU A 316 0.86 -38.41 -16.41
N VAL A 317 1.01 -37.36 -17.22
CA VAL A 317 1.36 -37.46 -18.65
C VAL A 317 2.82 -37.87 -18.82
N PHE A 318 3.71 -37.35 -17.97
CA PHE A 318 5.11 -37.72 -17.94
C PHE A 318 5.28 -39.21 -17.61
N ILE A 319 4.59 -39.69 -16.57
CA ILE A 319 4.63 -41.11 -16.16
C ILE A 319 4.09 -42.02 -17.27
N ALA A 320 2.98 -41.66 -17.93
CA ALA A 320 2.41 -42.45 -19.02
C ALA A 320 3.35 -42.52 -20.25
N LEU A 321 4.05 -41.43 -20.57
CA LEU A 321 5.04 -41.42 -21.65
C LEU A 321 6.27 -42.27 -21.33
N CYS A 322 6.77 -42.20 -20.09
CA CYS A 322 7.86 -43.06 -19.61
C CYS A 322 7.50 -44.54 -19.74
N GLN A 323 6.26 -44.92 -19.41
CA GLN A 323 5.79 -46.30 -19.55
C GLN A 323 5.64 -46.74 -21.01
N ALA A 324 5.06 -45.90 -21.87
CA ALA A 324 4.83 -46.25 -23.27
C ALA A 324 6.12 -46.41 -24.09
N TRP A 325 7.19 -45.71 -23.70
CA TRP A 325 8.47 -45.72 -24.40
C TRP A 325 9.53 -46.56 -23.66
N GLU A 326 9.14 -47.28 -22.60
CA GLU A 326 10.02 -48.10 -21.76
C GLU A 326 11.23 -47.33 -21.20
N ILE A 327 11.04 -46.04 -20.93
CA ILE A 327 12.06 -45.16 -20.37
C ILE A 327 11.86 -45.11 -18.85
N ILE A 328 12.87 -45.52 -18.09
CA ILE A 328 12.89 -45.33 -16.64
C ILE A 328 13.56 -43.98 -16.36
N PRO A 329 12.81 -42.96 -15.91
CA PRO A 329 13.41 -41.67 -15.60
C PRO A 329 14.33 -41.83 -14.38
N THR A 330 15.58 -41.45 -14.53
CA THR A 330 16.61 -41.53 -13.47
C THR A 330 16.68 -40.28 -12.58
N LEU A 331 15.73 -39.36 -12.73
CA LEU A 331 15.60 -38.15 -11.93
C LEU A 331 14.14 -37.98 -11.51
N ASP A 332 13.92 -37.82 -10.21
CA ASP A 332 12.62 -37.50 -9.64
C ASP A 332 12.26 -36.03 -9.92
N LEU A 333 11.06 -35.81 -10.47
CA LEU A 333 10.41 -34.49 -10.67
C LEU A 333 9.23 -34.30 -9.71
#